data_AF-A0A958V3J0-F1
#
_entry.id   AF-A0A958V3J0-F1
#
_cell.length_a   1.000
_cell.length_b   1.000
_cell.length_c   1.000
_cell.angle_alpha   90.00
_cell.angle_beta   90.00
_cell.angle_gamma   90.00
#
_symmetry.space_group_name_H-M   'P 1'
#
loop_
_entity.id
_entity.type
_entity.pdbx_description
1 polymer ?
#
loop_
_entity_poly.entity_id
_entity_poly.type
_entity_poly.pdbx_seq_one_letter_code
_entity_poly.pdbx_strand_id
1 'polypeptide(L)' 'DYQRNAMQPHLLLNQSIPFKKIHFNCWLQHFQTTIDENFEGANAEKAKTRALSIATIMEIKMMNEHKE' A
#
# COMPACT_ATOMS: atom_id res chain seq x y z
N ASP A 1 -3.62 19.71 -4.57
CA ASP A 1 -3.48 18.73 -3.48
C ASP A 1 -4.62 17.72 -3.46
N TYR A 2 -4.31 16.48 -3.09
CA TYR A 2 -5.29 15.41 -2.92
C TYR A 2 -6.00 15.56 -1.57
N GLN A 3 -7.33 15.63 -1.57
CA GLN A 3 -8.14 15.96 -0.38
C GLN A 3 -9.06 14.83 0.09
N ARG A 4 -9.01 13.66 -0.55
CA ARG A 4 -9.93 12.54 -0.25
C ARG A 4 -9.31 11.57 0.76
N ASN A 5 -10.16 10.82 1.47
CA ASN A 5 -9.70 9.73 2.32
C ASN A 5 -9.27 8.54 1.47
N ALA A 6 -7.96 8.38 1.28
CA ALA A 6 -7.39 7.27 0.50
C ALA A 6 -7.68 5.89 1.11
N MET A 7 -7.89 5.77 2.43
CA MET A 7 -8.12 4.49 3.09
C MET A 7 -9.54 3.97 2.89
N GLN A 8 -10.54 4.85 2.87
CA GLN A 8 -11.95 4.50 2.80
C GLN A 8 -12.32 3.43 1.75
N PRO A 9 -11.90 3.54 0.47
CA PRO A 9 -12.25 2.52 -0.53
C PRO A 9 -11.65 1.14 -0.21
N HIS A 10 -10.47 1.10 0.40
CA HIS A 10 -9.81 -0.15 0.75
C HIS A 10 -10.49 -0.83 1.94
N LEU A 11 -10.95 -0.05 2.92
CA LEU A 11 -11.72 -0.59 4.06
C LEU A 11 -13.05 -1.20 3.59
N LEU A 12 -13.79 -0.48 2.72
CA LEU A 12 -15.03 -0.99 2.14
C LEU A 12 -14.81 -2.28 1.35
N LEU A 13 -13.73 -2.37 0.57
CA LEU A 13 -13.40 -3.58 -0.16
C LEU A 13 -13.02 -4.72 0.81
N ASN A 14 -12.23 -4.45 1.86
CA ASN A 14 -11.82 -5.43 2.87
C ASN A 14 -12.99 -6.11 3.59
N GLN A 15 -14.09 -5.38 3.80
CA GLN A 15 -15.33 -5.93 4.38
C GLN A 15 -16.01 -6.97 3.48
N SER A 16 -15.90 -6.81 2.16
CA SER A 16 -16.50 -7.73 1.19
C SER A 16 -15.55 -8.84 0.75
N ILE A 17 -14.27 -8.51 0.55
CA ILE A 17 -13.21 -9.39 0.09
C ILE A 17 -11.99 -9.11 0.97
N PRO A 18 -11.75 -9.93 2.00
CA PRO A 18 -10.67 -9.69 2.95
C PRO A 18 -9.30 -9.63 2.27
N PHE A 19 -8.56 -8.56 2.57
CA PHE A 19 -7.18 -8.45 2.16
C PHE A 19 -6.31 -9.43 2.94
N LYS A 20 -5.29 -9.96 2.26
CA LYS A 20 -4.27 -10.82 2.83
C LYS A 20 -2.92 -10.14 2.69
N LYS A 21 -1.97 -10.49 3.57
CA LYS A 21 -0.57 -10.02 3.52
C LYS A 21 0.04 -10.08 2.11
N ILE A 22 -0.27 -11.14 1.37
CA ILE A 22 0.23 -11.34 0.00
C ILE A 22 -0.17 -10.21 -0.97
N HIS A 23 -1.33 -9.58 -0.79
CA HIS A 23 -1.78 -8.48 -1.66
C HIS A 23 -0.91 -7.23 -1.49
N PHE A 24 -0.56 -6.87 -0.25
CA PHE A 24 0.31 -5.73 0.03
C PHE A 24 1.74 -5.98 -0.45
N ASN A 25 2.26 -7.19 -0.25
CA ASN A 25 3.57 -7.58 -0.76
C ASN A 25 3.62 -7.52 -2.29
N CYS A 26 2.61 -8.07 -2.97
CA CYS A 26 2.51 -8.06 -4.42
C CYS A 26 2.47 -6.63 -4.98
N TRP A 27 1.61 -5.76 -4.41
CA TRP A 27 1.55 -4.36 -4.79
C TRP A 27 2.88 -3.64 -4.57
N LEU A 28 3.52 -3.83 -3.41
CA LEU A 28 4.78 -3.18 -3.09
C LEU A 28 5.90 -3.63 -4.04
N GLN A 29 5.97 -4.92 -4.34
CA GLN A 29 6.93 -5.47 -5.29
C GLN A 29 6.74 -4.82 -6.66
N HIS A 30 5.52 -4.83 -7.21
CA HIS A 30 5.26 -4.20 -8.51
C HIS A 30 5.63 -2.72 -8.51
N PHE A 31 5.24 -1.97 -7.47
CA PHE A 31 5.56 -0.56 -7.37
C PHE A 31 7.07 -0.31 -7.35
N GLN A 32 7.82 -1.06 -6.53
CA GLN A 32 9.27 -0.91 -6.44
C GLN A 32 9.96 -1.27 -7.75
N THR A 33 9.59 -2.39 -8.37
CA THR A 33 10.12 -2.80 -9.68
C THR A 33 9.87 -1.74 -10.74
N THR A 34 8.66 -1.19 -10.82
CA THR A 34 8.37 -0.10 -11.78
C THR A 34 9.20 1.15 -11.50
N ILE A 35 9.43 1.49 -10.22
CA ILE A 35 10.29 2.62 -9.89
C ILE A 35 11.72 2.36 -10.34
N ASP A 36 12.28 1.18 -10.03
CA ASP A 36 13.65 0.82 -10.36
C ASP A 36 13.88 0.73 -11.88
N GLU A 37 12.87 0.33 -12.66
CA GLU A 37 12.96 0.24 -14.13
C GLU A 37 12.91 1.60 -14.83
N ASN A 38 12.29 2.62 -14.23
CA ASN A 38 11.95 3.87 -14.92
C ASN A 38 12.60 5.12 -14.29
N PHE A 39 13.09 5.03 -13.06
CA PHE A 39 13.57 6.17 -12.29
C PHE A 39 14.77 5.81 -11.43
N GLU A 40 15.59 6.81 -11.14
CA GLU A 40 16.76 6.66 -10.27
C GLU A 40 16.95 7.89 -9.37
N GLY A 41 17.88 7.77 -8.43
CA GLY A 41 18.27 8.85 -7.52
C GLY A 41 17.32 9.05 -6.34
N ALA A 42 17.54 10.15 -5.61
CA ALA A 42 16.93 10.35 -4.29
C ALA A 42 15.39 10.38 -4.29
N ASN A 43 14.76 10.78 -5.39
CA ASN A 43 13.30 10.80 -5.49
C ASN A 43 12.71 9.39 -5.69
N ALA A 44 13.38 8.51 -6.45
CA ALA A 44 13.00 7.11 -6.58
C ALA A 44 13.07 6.40 -5.23
N GLU A 45 14.15 6.59 -4.48
CA GLU A 45 14.31 6.01 -3.13
C GLU A 45 13.27 6.53 -2.12
N LYS A 46 12.98 7.84 -2.16
CA LYS A 46 11.90 8.43 -1.37
C LYS A 46 10.54 7.83 -1.72
N ALA A 47 10.25 7.61 -3.00
CA ALA A 47 9.01 7.00 -3.45
C ALA A 47 8.86 5.56 -2.93
N LYS A 48 9.91 4.73 -3.07
CA LYS A 48 9.94 3.35 -2.55
C LYS A 48 9.76 3.30 -1.03
N THR A 49 10.42 4.21 -0.31
CA THR A 49 10.30 4.31 1.16
C THR A 49 8.87 4.66 1.57
N ARG A 50 8.24 5.63 0.90
CA ARG A 50 6.85 6.02 1.16
C ARG A 50 5.89 4.89 0.83
N ALA A 51 6.08 4.18 -0.27
CA ALA A 51 5.26 3.03 -0.65
C ALA A 51 5.31 1.94 0.41
N LEU A 52 6.49 1.63 0.96
CA LEU A 52 6.64 0.67 2.06
C LEU A 52 5.87 1.12 3.32
N SER A 53 5.96 2.39 3.71
CA SER A 53 5.20 2.91 4.85
C SER A 53 3.69 2.81 4.64
N ILE A 54 3.21 3.14 3.43
CA ILE A 54 1.79 3.06 3.07
C ILE A 54 1.32 1.60 3.14
N ALA A 55 2.03 0.67 2.50
CA ALA A 55 1.70 -0.75 2.49
C ALA A 55 1.63 -1.31 3.92
N THR A 56 2.61 -0.98 4.76
CA THR A 56 2.65 -1.41 6.16
C THR A 56 1.44 -0.90 6.96
N ILE A 57 1.10 0.39 6.84
CA ILE A 57 -0.03 0.98 7.56
C ILE A 57 -1.35 0.36 7.09
N MET A 58 -1.50 0.14 5.78
CA MET A 58 -2.69 -0.48 5.20
C MET A 58 -2.86 -1.93 5.65
N GLU A 59 -1.78 -2.72 5.66
CA GLU A 59 -1.78 -4.10 6.14
C GLU A 59 -2.23 -4.18 7.61
N ILE A 60 -1.61 -3.38 8.50
CA ILE A 60 -1.95 -3.37 9.93
C ILE A 60 -3.44 -3.04 10.14
N LYS A 61 -3.94 -2.01 9.47
CA LYS A 61 -5.34 -1.58 9.63
C LYS A 61 -6.31 -2.65 9.15
N MET A 62 -6.11 -3.17 7.94
CA MET A 62 -7.05 -4.13 7.35
C MET A 62 -7.01 -5.50 8.04
N MET A 63 -5.86 -5.91 8.57
CA MET A 63 -5.74 -7.16 9.33
C MET A 63 -6.35 -7.06 10.73
N ASN A 64 -6.36 -5.86 11.33
CA ASN A 64 -6.97 -5.64 12.64
C ASN A 64 -8.49 -5.45 12.59
N GLU A 65 -9.06 -5.02 11.45
CA GLU A 65 -10.53 -4.93 11.27
C GLU A 65 -11.25 -6.28 11.39
N HIS A 66 -10.57 -7.41 11.15
CA HIS A 66 -11.17 -8.76 11.27
C HIS A 66 -11.06 -9.34 12.69
N LYS A 67 -10.51 -8.60 13.66
CA LYS A 67 -10.31 -9.06 15.04
C LYS A 67 -11.38 -8.61 16.03
N GLU A 68 -12.43 -7.92 15.57
CA GLU A 68 -13.58 -7.49 16.38
C GLU A 68 -14.86 -8.25 16.02
#